data_AF-A0AAU3V563-F1
#
_entry.id   AF-A0AAU3V563-F1
#
_cell.length_a   1.000
_cell.length_b   1.000
_cell.length_c   1.000
_cell.angle_alpha   90.00
_cell.angle_beta   90.00
_cell.angle_gamma   90.00
#
_symmetry.space_group_name_H-M   'P 1'
#
loop_
_entity.id
_entity.type
_entity.pdbx_description
1 polymer ?
#
loop_
_entity_poly.entity_id
_entity_poly.type
_entity_poly.pdbx_seq_one_letter_code
_entity_poly.pdbx_strand_id
1 'polypeptide(L)'
;MFTDLPEAELRDHRSTQTAPADFDDFWRTTLAESRAAGTAAVTVTPAPGPRLHTVRVFDVTFPGYGGEPVRAWLRLPHGAEGPLPAVVQYVGYGGGRGHALDNLLWASAGFAHLHMDTRGQGSGWSRGDTPDSGTTGPQAPGMMTRGIDDPRTYYYRRLFTDAVRAVDAVRTLPSVDPGRIAVLGASQGGGTALAVAALAPEVHALVAHVPFLCDFPRATVITDADPYREIGRYLAVHRGNAERAMRTLSYFDGVNFAARARVPARFSAALMDEITPPSTVFAAYNAYAGPKEIAVWPWNGHEGGAIDDDEEALAFLRSRL
;
A
#
# COMPACT_ATOMS: atom_id res chain seq x y z
N MET A 1 -27.59 5.94 9.63
CA MET A 1 -27.89 5.57 8.22
C MET A 1 -26.75 4.67 7.81
N PHE A 2 -27.00 3.43 7.40
CA PHE A 2 -25.94 2.57 6.86
C PHE A 2 -25.48 3.16 5.52
N THR A 3 -24.18 3.35 5.35
CA THR A 3 -23.57 3.88 4.12
C THR A 3 -23.30 2.79 3.07
N ASP A 4 -23.48 1.52 3.44
CA ASP A 4 -23.21 0.34 2.62
C ASP A 4 -24.08 -0.87 3.06
N LEU A 5 -23.68 -2.11 2.73
CA LEU A 5 -24.35 -3.34 3.16
C LEU A 5 -24.33 -3.53 4.69
N PRO A 6 -25.36 -4.17 5.29
CA PRO A 6 -25.32 -4.60 6.68
C PRO A 6 -24.13 -5.53 6.96
N GLU A 7 -23.57 -5.50 8.18
CA GLU A 7 -22.37 -6.29 8.53
C GLU A 7 -22.52 -7.80 8.26
N ALA A 8 -23.70 -8.35 8.53
CA ALA A 8 -23.97 -9.76 8.23
C ALA A 8 -23.80 -10.09 6.74
N GLU A 9 -24.25 -9.19 5.85
CA GLU A 9 -24.10 -9.36 4.40
C GLU A 9 -22.65 -9.12 3.95
N LEU A 10 -21.92 -8.21 4.60
CA LEU A 10 -20.50 -7.95 4.31
C LEU A 10 -19.63 -9.20 4.51
N ARG A 11 -19.89 -10.00 5.54
CA ARG A 11 -19.13 -11.23 5.84
C ARG A 11 -19.22 -12.26 4.72
N ASP A 12 -20.36 -12.32 4.03
CA ASP A 12 -20.60 -13.24 2.91
C ASP A 12 -20.40 -12.59 1.54
N HIS A 13 -20.17 -11.27 1.48
CA HIS A 13 -20.02 -10.53 0.24
C HIS A 13 -18.87 -11.07 -0.63
N ARG A 14 -19.10 -11.21 -1.94
CA ARG A 14 -18.08 -11.59 -2.92
C ARG A 14 -18.15 -10.61 -4.08
N SER A 15 -17.00 -10.02 -4.41
CA SER A 15 -16.89 -9.11 -5.54
C SER A 15 -17.08 -9.84 -6.87
N THR A 16 -17.57 -9.12 -7.87
CA THR A 16 -17.60 -9.56 -9.26
C THR A 16 -16.28 -9.29 -10.00
N GLN A 17 -15.31 -8.65 -9.34
CA GLN A 17 -14.01 -8.34 -9.93
C GLN A 17 -13.25 -9.64 -10.28
N THR A 18 -12.78 -9.71 -11.52
CA THR A 18 -11.95 -10.81 -12.02
C THR A 18 -10.61 -10.27 -12.54
N ALA A 19 -9.55 -11.04 -12.37
CA ALA A 19 -8.25 -10.70 -12.94
C ALA A 19 -8.25 -10.95 -14.47
N PRO A 20 -7.59 -10.09 -15.26
CA PRO A 20 -7.24 -10.39 -16.65
C PRO A 20 -6.45 -11.70 -16.76
N ALA A 21 -6.57 -12.39 -17.90
CA ALA A 21 -5.88 -13.66 -18.14
C ALA A 21 -4.34 -13.53 -18.07
N ASP A 22 -3.80 -12.37 -18.42
CA ASP A 22 -2.38 -12.04 -18.41
C ASP A 22 -1.93 -11.28 -17.14
N PHE A 23 -2.75 -11.22 -16.08
CA PHE A 23 -2.44 -10.49 -14.85
C PHE A 23 -1.08 -10.88 -14.23
N ASP A 24 -0.85 -12.19 -14.08
CA ASP A 24 0.37 -12.70 -13.46
C ASP A 24 1.60 -12.44 -14.33
N ASP A 25 1.44 -12.55 -15.66
CA ASP A 25 2.50 -12.28 -16.62
C ASP A 25 2.88 -10.79 -16.65
N PHE A 26 1.89 -9.90 -16.61
CA PHE A 26 2.05 -8.47 -16.55
C PHE A 26 2.92 -8.04 -15.35
N TRP A 27 2.60 -8.55 -14.16
CA TRP A 27 3.35 -8.21 -12.95
C TRP A 27 4.73 -8.86 -12.90
N ARG A 28 4.84 -10.14 -13.29
CA ARG A 28 6.13 -10.84 -13.40
C ARG A 28 7.09 -10.08 -14.32
N THR A 29 6.62 -9.65 -15.48
CA THR A 29 7.40 -8.88 -16.45
C THR A 29 7.77 -7.49 -15.90
N THR A 30 6.81 -6.75 -15.33
CA THR A 30 7.03 -5.43 -14.75
C THR A 30 8.12 -5.43 -13.66
N LEU A 31 8.09 -6.42 -12.77
CA LEU A 31 9.08 -6.55 -11.70
C LEU A 31 10.45 -6.98 -12.23
N ALA A 32 10.50 -7.89 -13.21
CA ALA A 32 11.75 -8.32 -13.83
C ALA A 32 12.45 -7.16 -14.55
N GLU A 33 11.71 -6.37 -15.33
CA GLU A 33 12.22 -5.17 -16.01
C GLU A 33 12.81 -4.17 -15.02
N SER A 34 12.09 -3.87 -13.93
CA SER A 34 12.53 -2.89 -12.94
C SER A 34 13.74 -3.37 -12.12
N ARG A 35 13.81 -4.67 -11.80
CA ARG A 35 14.99 -5.28 -11.16
C ARG A 35 16.22 -5.24 -12.08
N ALA A 36 16.04 -5.46 -13.38
CA ALA A 36 17.12 -5.38 -14.36
C ALA A 36 17.63 -3.94 -14.56
N ALA A 37 16.73 -2.95 -14.56
CA ALA A 37 17.09 -1.54 -14.69
C ALA A 37 17.72 -0.96 -13.40
N GLY A 38 17.25 -1.40 -12.23
CA GLY A 38 17.62 -0.87 -10.92
C GLY A 38 18.86 -1.51 -10.29
N THR A 39 20.04 -1.33 -10.89
CA THR A 39 21.31 -1.87 -10.39
C THR A 39 22.02 -0.98 -9.36
N ALA A 40 21.52 0.24 -9.13
CA ALA A 40 22.07 1.16 -8.13
C ALA A 40 21.98 0.57 -6.72
N ALA A 41 23.04 0.73 -5.92
CA ALA A 41 23.04 0.29 -4.54
C ALA A 41 22.08 1.14 -3.67
N VAL A 42 21.50 0.51 -2.65
CA VAL A 42 20.69 1.21 -1.64
C VAL A 42 21.60 2.15 -0.86
N THR A 43 21.25 3.44 -0.83
CA THR A 43 21.98 4.44 -0.06
C THR A 43 21.29 4.64 1.29
N VAL A 44 22.05 4.58 2.38
CA VAL A 44 21.54 4.83 3.74
C VAL A 44 22.42 5.89 4.39
N THR A 45 21.87 7.08 4.66
CA THR A 45 22.59 8.18 5.30
C THR A 45 21.85 8.64 6.56
N PRO A 46 22.55 9.11 7.60
CA PRO A 46 21.87 9.66 8.77
C PRO A 46 20.89 10.77 8.39
N ALA A 47 19.67 10.73 8.94
CA ALA A 47 18.68 11.76 8.68
C ALA A 47 19.17 13.13 9.18
N PRO A 48 18.86 14.23 8.49
CA PRO A 48 19.19 15.57 8.95
C PRO A 48 18.38 15.92 10.21
N GLY A 49 18.95 16.79 11.05
CA GLY A 49 18.28 17.31 12.25
C GLY A 49 18.77 16.69 13.57
N PRO A 50 18.02 16.88 14.68
CA PRO A 50 18.44 16.42 15.99
C PRO A 50 18.45 14.90 16.09
N ARG A 51 19.43 14.36 16.81
CA ARG A 51 19.49 12.93 17.10
C ARG A 51 18.48 12.56 18.17
N LEU A 52 17.74 11.48 17.94
CA LEU A 52 16.95 10.84 18.99
C LEU A 52 17.85 9.91 19.82
N HIS A 53 17.54 9.76 21.10
CA HIS A 53 18.30 8.89 22.01
C HIS A 53 17.99 7.40 21.81
N THR A 54 16.72 7.06 21.59
CA THR A 54 16.24 5.67 21.57
C THR A 54 16.11 5.09 20.17
N VAL A 55 16.09 5.93 19.12
CA VAL A 55 15.90 5.53 17.73
C VAL A 55 16.93 6.22 16.84
N ARG A 56 17.53 5.49 15.90
CA ARG A 56 18.37 6.04 14.82
C ARG A 56 17.51 6.17 13.58
N VAL A 57 17.54 7.34 12.95
CA VAL A 57 16.78 7.62 11.73
C VAL A 57 17.74 7.87 10.58
N PHE A 58 17.46 7.24 9.44
CA PHE A 58 18.27 7.33 8.23
C PHE A 58 17.39 7.72 7.04
N ASP A 59 17.91 8.61 6.21
CA ASP A 59 17.41 8.87 4.87
C ASP A 59 17.86 7.73 3.95
N VAL A 60 16.91 7.10 3.26
CA VAL A 60 17.16 5.98 2.36
C VAL A 60 16.78 6.35 0.94
N THR A 61 17.61 5.95 -0.02
CA THR A 61 17.26 5.93 -1.44
C THR A 61 17.50 4.54 -2.01
N PHE A 62 16.56 4.04 -2.79
CA PHE A 62 16.67 2.75 -3.49
C PHE A 62 16.08 2.84 -4.91
N PRO A 63 16.50 1.97 -5.85
CA PRO A 63 15.96 1.96 -7.19
C PRO A 63 14.60 1.24 -7.25
N GLY A 64 13.55 2.00 -7.58
CA GLY A 64 12.17 1.56 -7.79
C GLY A 64 11.86 1.17 -9.24
N TYR A 65 10.66 1.52 -9.69
CA TYR A 65 10.21 1.31 -11.07
C TYR A 65 11.19 1.91 -12.09
N GLY A 66 11.60 1.11 -13.08
CA GLY A 66 12.54 1.55 -14.11
C GLY A 66 13.92 1.98 -13.58
N GLY A 67 14.27 1.63 -12.34
CA GLY A 67 15.51 2.06 -11.70
C GLY A 67 15.46 3.48 -11.11
N GLU A 68 14.30 4.15 -11.12
CA GLU A 68 14.15 5.50 -10.59
C GLU A 68 14.39 5.57 -9.08
N PRO A 69 15.00 6.66 -8.56
CA PRO A 69 15.28 6.78 -7.14
C PRO A 69 14.01 7.01 -6.33
N VAL A 70 13.77 6.16 -5.34
CA VAL A 70 12.66 6.26 -4.39
C VAL A 70 13.21 6.55 -3.00
N ARG A 71 12.61 7.51 -2.30
CA ARG A 71 13.01 7.92 -0.95
C ARG A 71 12.26 7.11 0.12
N ALA A 72 12.88 6.94 1.28
CA ALA A 72 12.25 6.36 2.45
C ALA A 72 12.89 6.89 3.74
N TRP A 73 12.21 6.69 4.87
CA TRP A 73 12.86 6.75 6.18
C TRP A 73 13.12 5.34 6.68
N LEU A 74 14.34 5.06 7.14
CA LEU A 74 14.65 3.86 7.92
C LEU A 74 14.83 4.26 9.39
N ARG A 75 14.05 3.65 10.28
CA ARG A 75 14.12 3.85 11.72
C ARG A 75 14.54 2.56 12.39
N LEU A 76 15.61 2.61 13.18
CA LEU A 76 16.17 1.46 13.89
C LEU A 76 16.22 1.77 15.40
N PRO A 77 15.92 0.81 16.30
CA PRO A 77 16.28 0.90 17.70
C PRO A 77 17.77 1.24 17.87
N HIS A 78 18.10 2.18 18.76
CA HIS A 78 19.49 2.61 18.96
C HIS A 78 20.39 1.47 19.45
N GLY A 79 19.92 0.67 20.40
CA GLY A 79 20.66 -0.43 21.04
C GLY A 79 20.51 -1.80 20.37
N ALA A 80 20.11 -1.87 19.09
CA ALA A 80 19.99 -3.15 18.40
C ALA A 80 21.39 -3.79 18.18
N GLU A 81 21.59 -4.99 18.72
CA GLU A 81 22.87 -5.73 18.66
C GLU A 81 22.96 -6.70 17.46
N GLY A 82 21.88 -6.87 16.69
CA GLY A 82 21.83 -7.75 15.53
C GLY A 82 20.69 -7.44 14.55
N PRO A 83 20.51 -8.26 13.50
CA PRO A 83 19.46 -8.08 12.50
C PRO A 83 18.05 -8.13 13.13
N LEU A 84 17.22 -7.16 12.78
CA LEU A 84 15.88 -6.99 13.32
C LEU A 84 14.81 -7.53 12.38
N PRO A 85 13.67 -8.01 12.90
CA PRO A 85 12.47 -8.14 12.07
C PRO A 85 12.10 -6.77 11.51
N ALA A 86 11.61 -6.72 10.28
CA ALA A 86 11.32 -5.47 9.58
C ALA A 86 9.83 -5.27 9.29
N VAL A 87 9.39 -4.02 9.40
CA VAL A 87 8.11 -3.52 8.92
C VAL A 87 8.38 -2.55 7.78
N VAL A 88 7.91 -2.89 6.59
CA VAL A 88 7.88 -1.98 5.44
C VAL A 88 6.49 -1.34 5.39
N GLN A 89 6.42 -0.04 5.65
CA GLN A 89 5.17 0.69 5.74
C GLN A 89 4.94 1.59 4.51
N TYR A 90 3.70 1.58 4.01
CA TYR A 90 3.26 2.39 2.87
C TYR A 90 2.25 3.46 3.30
N VAL A 91 2.19 4.55 2.52
CA VAL A 91 1.50 5.80 2.90
C VAL A 91 0.11 5.92 2.25
N GLY A 92 -0.83 6.50 2.99
CA GLY A 92 -2.16 6.88 2.51
C GLY A 92 -2.13 7.95 1.39
N TYR A 93 -3.23 8.06 0.65
CA TYR A 93 -3.33 8.95 -0.52
C TYR A 93 -3.06 10.42 -0.15
N GLY A 94 -2.36 11.15 -1.01
CA GLY A 94 -1.92 12.53 -0.81
C GLY A 94 -0.73 12.70 0.13
N GLY A 95 -0.34 11.67 0.87
CA GLY A 95 0.78 11.70 1.81
C GLY A 95 2.12 11.34 1.18
N GLY A 96 3.18 11.60 1.94
CA GLY A 96 4.53 11.12 1.66
C GLY A 96 5.19 10.61 2.95
N ARG A 97 6.48 10.29 2.89
CA ARG A 97 7.24 9.70 4.01
C ARG A 97 7.23 10.54 5.29
N GLY A 98 6.88 11.82 5.22
CA GLY A 98 6.67 12.71 6.36
C GLY A 98 7.95 13.23 6.98
N HIS A 99 7.85 13.66 8.24
CA HIS A 99 9.01 14.06 9.03
C HIS A 99 9.78 12.84 9.54
N ALA A 100 11.11 12.98 9.67
CA ALA A 100 11.97 11.93 10.23
C ALA A 100 11.56 11.51 11.67
N LEU A 101 10.83 12.38 12.37
CA LEU A 101 10.38 12.21 13.76
C LEU A 101 8.95 11.69 13.88
N ASP A 102 8.22 11.56 12.77
CA ASP A 102 6.89 10.98 12.77
C ASP A 102 6.99 9.45 12.89
N ASN A 103 5.93 8.82 13.38
CA ASN A 103 5.74 7.36 13.37
C ASN A 103 6.97 6.57 13.87
N LEU A 104 7.27 6.76 15.16
CA LEU A 104 8.37 6.10 15.87
C LEU A 104 7.96 4.72 16.43
N LEU A 105 6.66 4.39 16.42
CA LEU A 105 6.07 3.21 17.07
C LEU A 105 6.82 1.92 16.78
N TRP A 106 6.96 1.56 15.50
CA TRP A 106 7.55 0.29 15.08
C TRP A 106 9.01 0.13 15.50
N ALA A 107 9.80 1.20 15.39
CA ALA A 107 11.20 1.19 15.86
C ALA A 107 11.27 1.13 17.39
N SER A 108 10.41 1.87 18.10
CA SER A 108 10.28 1.76 19.56
C SER A 108 9.84 0.37 20.02
N ALA A 109 9.10 -0.35 19.18
CA ALA A 109 8.62 -1.69 19.47
C ALA A 109 9.60 -2.82 19.12
N GLY A 110 10.77 -2.49 18.55
CA GLY A 110 11.86 -3.44 18.26
C GLY A 110 12.02 -3.83 16.79
N PHE A 111 11.31 -3.18 15.86
CA PHE A 111 11.40 -3.48 14.42
C PHE A 111 12.35 -2.53 13.69
N ALA A 112 12.98 -3.01 12.62
CA ALA A 112 13.50 -2.13 11.58
C ALA A 112 12.32 -1.59 10.77
N HIS A 113 12.06 -0.28 10.84
CA HIS A 113 10.90 0.32 10.18
C HIS A 113 11.34 1.11 8.94
N LEU A 114 11.00 0.60 7.76
CA LEU A 114 11.19 1.30 6.48
C LEU A 114 9.86 1.92 6.04
N HIS A 115 9.75 3.25 6.15
CA HIS A 115 8.58 4.01 5.70
C HIS A 115 8.82 4.56 4.30
N MET A 116 8.23 3.93 3.29
CA MET A 116 8.45 4.26 1.89
C MET A 116 7.71 5.54 1.51
N ASP A 117 8.39 6.46 0.84
CA ASP A 117 7.77 7.64 0.26
C ASP A 117 6.90 7.29 -0.95
N THR A 118 5.98 8.19 -1.31
CA THR A 118 5.01 7.94 -2.39
C THR A 118 5.30 8.83 -3.60
N ARG A 119 5.75 8.22 -4.71
CA ARG A 119 6.13 8.94 -5.93
C ARG A 119 5.09 9.96 -6.39
N GLY A 120 5.52 11.20 -6.59
CA GLY A 120 4.70 12.31 -7.09
C GLY A 120 3.61 12.80 -6.14
N GLN A 121 3.45 12.20 -4.96
CA GLN A 121 2.53 12.66 -3.91
C GLN A 121 3.31 13.41 -2.83
N GLY A 122 2.79 13.47 -1.60
CA GLY A 122 3.46 14.17 -0.50
C GLY A 122 3.13 15.65 -0.39
N SER A 123 1.91 16.03 -0.76
CA SER A 123 1.46 17.44 -0.77
C SER A 123 0.02 17.63 -0.28
N GLY A 124 -0.63 16.58 0.22
CA GLY A 124 -1.99 16.64 0.77
C GLY A 124 -1.98 16.84 2.28
N TRP A 125 -1.48 15.84 3.03
CA TRP A 125 -1.49 15.84 4.51
C TRP A 125 -0.13 15.52 5.14
N SER A 126 0.82 14.99 4.36
CA SER A 126 2.19 14.70 4.79
C SER A 126 3.14 15.00 3.62
N ARG A 127 4.35 15.47 3.93
CA ARG A 127 5.37 15.84 2.94
C ARG A 127 6.03 14.61 2.30
N GLY A 128 6.37 14.72 1.01
CA GLY A 128 7.13 13.73 0.25
C GLY A 128 8.26 14.37 -0.57
N ASP A 129 9.23 13.55 -0.94
CA ASP A 129 10.48 13.96 -1.60
C ASP A 129 10.79 13.13 -2.88
N THR A 130 9.90 12.21 -3.26
CA THR A 130 10.07 11.34 -4.44
C THR A 130 9.23 11.85 -5.61
N PRO A 131 9.82 12.23 -6.75
CA PRO A 131 9.06 12.66 -7.93
C PRO A 131 8.40 11.48 -8.67
N ASP A 132 7.41 11.77 -9.52
CA ASP A 132 6.89 10.82 -10.53
C ASP A 132 7.17 11.38 -11.93
N SER A 133 7.92 10.64 -12.74
CA SER A 133 8.27 11.01 -14.12
C SER A 133 7.18 10.63 -15.14
N GLY A 134 6.27 9.71 -14.77
CA GLY A 134 5.29 9.13 -15.68
C GLY A 134 4.08 10.04 -15.88
N THR A 135 4.11 10.87 -16.92
CA THR A 135 2.91 11.63 -17.36
C THR A 135 2.41 11.08 -18.69
N THR A 136 1.10 10.78 -18.78
CA THR A 136 0.47 10.37 -20.03
C THR A 136 -0.96 10.89 -20.14
N GLY A 137 -1.24 11.57 -21.25
CA GLY A 137 -2.59 11.93 -21.71
C GLY A 137 -3.41 12.87 -20.81
N PRO A 138 -4.66 13.18 -21.21
CA PRO A 138 -5.64 13.86 -20.37
C PRO A 138 -6.02 13.02 -19.14
N GLN A 139 -6.17 13.67 -17.99
CA GLN A 139 -6.56 13.04 -16.73
C GLN A 139 -7.41 13.99 -15.87
N ALA A 140 -8.15 13.44 -14.90
CA ALA A 140 -8.71 14.24 -13.82
C ALA A 140 -7.60 14.70 -12.84
N PRO A 141 -7.79 15.78 -12.07
CA PRO A 141 -6.89 16.15 -10.99
C PRO A 141 -6.72 15.00 -9.99
N GLY A 142 -5.47 14.73 -9.60
CA GLY A 142 -5.08 13.61 -8.74
C GLY A 142 -4.27 12.53 -9.48
N MET A 143 -4.22 11.34 -8.91
CA MET A 143 -3.41 10.21 -9.37
C MET A 143 -4.26 9.05 -9.89
N MET A 144 -5.55 8.95 -9.52
CA MET A 144 -6.38 7.78 -9.81
C MET A 144 -6.65 7.58 -11.30
N THR A 145 -6.52 8.62 -12.10
CA THR A 145 -6.77 8.60 -13.55
C THR A 145 -5.52 8.83 -14.39
N ARG A 146 -4.34 8.98 -13.75
CA ARG A 146 -3.07 9.21 -14.43
C ARG A 146 -2.65 7.95 -15.19
N GLY A 147 -2.72 8.02 -16.52
CA GLY A 147 -2.43 6.89 -17.41
C GLY A 147 -3.47 5.76 -17.37
N ILE A 148 -4.73 6.05 -17.01
CA ILE A 148 -5.78 5.02 -16.84
C ILE A 148 -6.18 4.31 -18.13
N ASP A 149 -5.80 4.82 -19.30
CA ASP A 149 -6.13 4.22 -20.59
C ASP A 149 -5.34 2.94 -20.90
N ASP A 150 -4.22 2.68 -20.21
CA ASP A 150 -3.39 1.49 -20.41
C ASP A 150 -2.71 1.06 -19.09
N PRO A 151 -2.79 -0.22 -18.67
CA PRO A 151 -2.12 -0.70 -17.46
C PRO A 151 -0.61 -0.45 -17.47
N ARG A 152 0.03 -0.37 -18.64
CA ARG A 152 1.47 -0.12 -18.75
C ARG A 152 1.87 1.31 -18.40
N THR A 153 0.95 2.28 -18.57
CA THR A 153 1.18 3.70 -18.28
C THR A 153 0.53 4.15 -16.98
N TYR A 154 -0.33 3.32 -16.38
CA TYR A 154 -1.06 3.64 -15.16
C TYR A 154 -0.14 3.91 -13.97
N TYR A 155 -0.50 4.90 -13.15
CA TYR A 155 0.27 5.37 -12.00
C TYR A 155 0.63 4.25 -11.01
N TYR A 156 -0.34 3.43 -10.62
CA TYR A 156 -0.11 2.39 -9.62
C TYR A 156 0.79 1.24 -10.10
N ARG A 157 1.05 1.10 -11.41
CA ARG A 157 2.11 0.19 -11.90
C ARG A 157 3.46 0.59 -11.32
N ARG A 158 3.75 1.89 -11.34
CA ARG A 158 5.01 2.44 -10.85
C ARG A 158 5.07 2.39 -9.32
N LEU A 159 4.01 2.85 -8.65
CA LEU A 159 3.97 2.85 -7.18
C LEU A 159 4.05 1.44 -6.58
N PHE A 160 3.29 0.46 -7.09
CA PHE A 160 3.37 -0.91 -6.56
C PHE A 160 4.71 -1.57 -6.87
N THR A 161 5.34 -1.22 -7.99
CA THR A 161 6.70 -1.66 -8.27
C THR A 161 7.69 -1.08 -7.25
N ASP A 162 7.62 0.21 -6.93
CA ASP A 162 8.43 0.81 -5.86
C ASP A 162 8.21 0.09 -4.54
N ALA A 163 6.96 -0.24 -4.22
CA ALA A 163 6.60 -0.90 -2.98
C ALA A 163 7.21 -2.31 -2.86
N VAL A 164 7.24 -3.09 -3.95
CA VAL A 164 7.98 -4.37 -4.01
C VAL A 164 9.49 -4.13 -3.94
N ARG A 165 10.01 -3.11 -4.62
CA ARG A 165 11.42 -2.75 -4.58
C ARG A 165 11.89 -2.26 -3.21
N ALA A 166 11.00 -1.72 -2.38
CA ALA A 166 11.30 -1.39 -0.98
C ALA A 166 11.58 -2.65 -0.15
N VAL A 167 10.86 -3.76 -0.41
CA VAL A 167 11.15 -5.06 0.20
C VAL A 167 12.49 -5.60 -0.31
N ASP A 168 12.76 -5.50 -1.62
CA ASP A 168 14.08 -5.87 -2.17
C ASP A 168 15.20 -5.06 -1.49
N ALA A 169 14.99 -3.75 -1.27
CA ALA A 169 15.96 -2.87 -0.63
C ALA A 169 16.21 -3.23 0.85
N VAL A 170 15.15 -3.43 1.64
CA VAL A 170 15.26 -3.73 3.08
C VAL A 170 16.03 -5.02 3.34
N ARG A 171 15.89 -6.02 2.45
CA ARG A 171 16.60 -7.31 2.51
C ARG A 171 18.11 -7.19 2.33
N THR A 172 18.59 -6.12 1.70
CA THR A 172 20.03 -5.89 1.52
C THR A 172 20.70 -5.24 2.73
N LEU A 173 19.90 -4.76 3.71
CA LEU A 173 20.43 -4.02 4.85
C LEU A 173 20.93 -4.99 5.92
N PRO A 174 22.18 -4.85 6.42
CA PRO A 174 22.73 -5.74 7.44
C PRO A 174 22.01 -5.64 8.79
N SER A 175 21.23 -4.58 9.01
CA SER A 175 20.42 -4.39 10.22
C SER A 175 19.07 -5.12 10.17
N VAL A 176 18.75 -5.82 9.08
CA VAL A 176 17.45 -6.45 8.84
C VAL A 176 17.63 -7.95 8.68
N ASP A 177 16.77 -8.71 9.33
CA ASP A 177 16.63 -10.15 9.10
C ASP A 177 15.73 -10.38 7.87
N PRO A 178 16.26 -10.89 6.73
CA PRO A 178 15.48 -11.07 5.52
C PRO A 178 14.43 -12.18 5.62
N GLY A 179 14.49 -13.04 6.64
CA GLY A 179 13.48 -14.06 6.92
C GLY A 179 12.30 -13.55 7.74
N ARG A 180 12.28 -12.26 8.11
CA ARG A 180 11.28 -11.69 9.03
C ARG A 180 10.83 -10.30 8.60
N ILE A 181 10.14 -10.24 7.47
CA ILE A 181 9.66 -8.99 6.88
C ILE A 181 8.13 -9.00 6.81
N ALA A 182 7.51 -7.97 7.37
CA ALA A 182 6.09 -7.69 7.18
C ALA A 182 5.87 -6.41 6.38
N VAL A 183 4.70 -6.32 5.75
CA VAL A 183 4.21 -5.12 5.08
C VAL A 183 2.98 -4.58 5.77
N LEU A 184 2.90 -3.25 5.87
CA LEU A 184 1.85 -2.57 6.61
C LEU A 184 1.38 -1.31 5.86
N GLY A 185 0.09 -1.03 5.91
CA GLY A 185 -0.41 0.27 5.48
C GLY A 185 -1.90 0.46 5.74
N ALA A 186 -2.32 1.72 5.65
CA ALA A 186 -3.72 2.13 5.78
C ALA A 186 -4.21 2.81 4.50
N SER A 187 -5.49 2.64 4.13
CA SER A 187 -6.08 3.26 2.94
C SER A 187 -5.27 2.92 1.67
N GLN A 188 -4.73 3.90 0.91
CA GLN A 188 -3.81 3.64 -0.21
C GLN A 188 -2.62 2.76 0.20
N GLY A 189 -2.08 2.98 1.39
CA GLY A 189 -1.00 2.16 1.94
C GLY A 189 -1.45 0.72 2.17
N GLY A 190 -2.70 0.50 2.58
CA GLY A 190 -3.29 -0.83 2.77
C GLY A 190 -3.46 -1.58 1.44
N GLY A 191 -3.99 -0.91 0.42
CA GLY A 191 -4.05 -1.47 -0.94
C GLY A 191 -2.67 -1.77 -1.52
N THR A 192 -1.69 -0.90 -1.26
CA THR A 192 -0.29 -1.11 -1.66
C THR A 192 0.33 -2.30 -0.93
N ALA A 193 0.14 -2.41 0.39
CA ALA A 193 0.61 -3.55 1.18
C ALA A 193 0.02 -4.86 0.70
N LEU A 194 -1.27 -4.86 0.36
CA LEU A 194 -1.98 -6.01 -0.19
C LEU A 194 -1.41 -6.46 -1.54
N ALA A 195 -1.11 -5.52 -2.44
CA ALA A 195 -0.43 -5.81 -3.70
C ALA A 195 0.96 -6.42 -3.45
N VAL A 196 1.75 -5.85 -2.55
CA VAL A 196 3.09 -6.36 -2.24
C VAL A 196 3.03 -7.77 -1.64
N ALA A 197 2.08 -8.06 -0.74
CA ALA A 197 1.91 -9.40 -0.17
C ALA A 197 1.61 -10.48 -1.21
N ALA A 198 1.06 -10.11 -2.37
CA ALA A 198 0.84 -11.01 -3.50
C ALA A 198 2.05 -11.10 -4.46
N LEU A 199 2.85 -10.03 -4.55
CA LEU A 199 3.92 -9.86 -5.54
C LEU A 199 5.33 -10.18 -5.00
N ALA A 200 5.52 -10.12 -3.69
CA ALA A 200 6.81 -10.32 -3.02
C ALA A 200 6.75 -11.59 -2.15
N PRO A 201 7.24 -12.75 -2.63
CA PRO A 201 7.21 -14.00 -1.87
C PRO A 201 8.05 -13.98 -0.59
N GLU A 202 8.87 -12.95 -0.38
CA GLU A 202 9.74 -12.79 0.79
C GLU A 202 9.06 -12.08 1.97
N VAL A 203 7.82 -11.62 1.79
CA VAL A 203 6.99 -11.10 2.88
C VAL A 203 6.43 -12.26 3.70
N HIS A 204 6.37 -12.09 5.02
CA HIS A 204 5.94 -13.10 5.98
C HIS A 204 4.63 -12.75 6.70
N ALA A 205 4.21 -11.49 6.68
CA ALA A 205 2.92 -11.05 7.22
C ALA A 205 2.43 -9.77 6.54
N LEU A 206 1.10 -9.60 6.51
CA LEU A 206 0.42 -8.42 5.99
C LEU A 206 -0.45 -7.76 7.08
N VAL A 207 -0.38 -6.45 7.19
CA VAL A 207 -1.36 -5.62 7.90
C VAL A 207 -1.98 -4.62 6.91
N ALA A 208 -3.28 -4.69 6.72
CA ALA A 208 -4.03 -3.86 5.79
C ALA A 208 -5.21 -3.17 6.50
N HIS A 209 -5.00 -1.94 6.96
CA HIS A 209 -6.05 -1.14 7.59
C HIS A 209 -6.90 -0.43 6.54
N VAL A 210 -8.23 -0.54 6.65
CA VAL A 210 -9.22 0.11 5.78
C VAL A 210 -8.78 0.23 4.30
N PRO A 211 -8.37 -0.88 3.65
CA PRO A 211 -7.61 -0.84 2.40
C PRO A 211 -8.38 -0.18 1.25
N PHE A 212 -7.76 0.82 0.63
CA PHE A 212 -8.20 1.43 -0.62
C PHE A 212 -7.78 0.57 -1.82
N LEU A 213 -8.16 1.00 -3.04
CA LEU A 213 -7.83 0.33 -4.30
C LEU A 213 -8.43 -1.07 -4.42
N CYS A 214 -9.58 -1.29 -3.80
CA CYS A 214 -10.28 -2.58 -3.77
C CYS A 214 -11.66 -2.44 -4.41
N ASP A 215 -12.04 -3.40 -5.26
CA ASP A 215 -13.33 -3.46 -5.94
C ASP A 215 -13.71 -2.15 -6.64
N PHE A 216 -12.87 -1.71 -7.58
CA PHE A 216 -13.10 -0.48 -8.34
C PHE A 216 -14.49 -0.41 -9.01
N PRO A 217 -15.01 -1.48 -9.65
CA PRO A 217 -16.34 -1.44 -10.26
C PRO A 217 -17.44 -1.08 -9.27
N ARG A 218 -17.35 -1.59 -8.03
CA ARG A 218 -18.28 -1.24 -6.97
C ARG A 218 -18.00 0.15 -6.41
N ALA A 219 -16.77 0.42 -6.01
CA ALA A 219 -16.38 1.66 -5.36
C ALA A 219 -16.80 2.91 -6.15
N THR A 220 -16.56 2.90 -7.47
CA THR A 220 -16.81 4.05 -8.36
C THR A 220 -18.28 4.43 -8.54
N VAL A 221 -19.22 3.61 -8.06
CA VAL A 221 -20.67 3.85 -8.19
C VAL A 221 -21.42 3.91 -6.87
N ILE A 222 -20.77 3.61 -5.73
CA ILE A 222 -21.41 3.63 -4.41
C ILE A 222 -20.91 4.74 -3.48
N THR A 223 -19.79 5.39 -3.80
CA THR A 223 -19.30 6.55 -3.05
C THR A 223 -18.97 7.72 -3.95
N ASP A 224 -19.23 8.92 -3.44
CA ASP A 224 -18.81 10.19 -4.04
C ASP A 224 -17.58 10.79 -3.33
N ALA A 225 -17.01 10.10 -2.34
CA ALA A 225 -15.80 10.54 -1.67
C ALA A 225 -14.55 10.40 -2.56
N ASP A 226 -13.63 11.33 -2.42
CA ASP A 226 -12.29 11.22 -2.99
C ASP A 226 -11.47 10.19 -2.20
N PRO A 227 -10.57 9.41 -2.85
CA PRO A 227 -10.12 9.58 -4.24
C PRO A 227 -10.91 8.77 -5.29
N TYR A 228 -11.81 7.84 -4.95
CA TYR A 228 -12.57 7.08 -5.97
C TYR A 228 -13.34 7.99 -6.93
N ARG A 229 -13.83 9.13 -6.42
CA ARG A 229 -14.56 10.12 -7.22
C ARG A 229 -13.73 10.72 -8.36
N GLU A 230 -12.40 10.70 -8.32
CA GLU A 230 -11.55 11.07 -9.47
C GLU A 230 -11.87 10.24 -10.72
N ILE A 231 -12.10 8.93 -10.55
CA ILE A 231 -12.45 8.03 -11.66
C ILE A 231 -13.84 8.38 -12.20
N GLY A 232 -14.82 8.59 -11.31
CA GLY A 232 -16.17 9.03 -11.68
C GLY A 232 -16.15 10.35 -12.45
N ARG A 233 -15.39 11.34 -11.98
CA ARG A 233 -15.18 12.64 -12.66
C ARG A 233 -14.60 12.47 -14.07
N TYR A 234 -13.58 11.62 -14.22
CA TYR A 234 -13.00 11.32 -15.53
C TYR A 234 -14.02 10.64 -16.46
N LEU A 235 -14.69 9.58 -16.01
CA LEU A 235 -15.63 8.82 -16.84
C LEU A 235 -16.89 9.62 -17.22
N ALA A 236 -17.31 10.59 -16.39
CA ALA A 236 -18.39 11.51 -16.72
C ALA A 236 -18.08 12.40 -17.94
N VAL A 237 -16.81 12.72 -18.18
CA VAL A 237 -16.34 13.45 -19.36
C VAL A 237 -16.02 12.48 -20.50
N HIS A 238 -15.29 11.41 -20.21
CA HIS A 238 -14.79 10.41 -21.15
C HIS A 238 -15.73 9.20 -21.25
N ARG A 239 -17.00 9.44 -21.61
CA ARG A 239 -18.11 8.47 -21.51
C ARG A 239 -17.88 7.14 -22.25
N GLY A 240 -17.09 7.14 -23.32
CA GLY A 240 -16.76 5.93 -24.09
C GLY A 240 -15.60 5.09 -23.52
N ASN A 241 -14.96 5.55 -22.44
CA ASN A 241 -13.73 4.92 -21.92
C ASN A 241 -13.98 3.97 -20.75
N ALA A 242 -15.22 3.77 -20.29
CA ALA A 242 -15.52 3.00 -19.08
C ALA A 242 -14.93 1.57 -19.09
N GLU A 243 -15.16 0.81 -20.17
CA GLU A 243 -14.62 -0.55 -20.29
C GLU A 243 -13.09 -0.57 -20.30
N ARG A 244 -12.46 0.38 -21.01
CA ARG A 244 -11.00 0.50 -21.06
C ARG A 244 -10.41 0.84 -19.70
N ALA A 245 -11.00 1.80 -18.99
CA ALA A 245 -10.57 2.20 -17.65
C ALA A 245 -10.73 1.04 -16.66
N MET A 246 -11.87 0.34 -16.66
CA MET A 246 -12.09 -0.81 -15.78
C MET A 246 -11.14 -1.97 -16.10
N ARG A 247 -10.84 -2.20 -17.39
CA ARG A 247 -9.79 -3.15 -17.79
C ARG A 247 -8.44 -2.77 -17.19
N THR A 248 -8.01 -1.52 -17.29
CA THR A 248 -6.76 -1.05 -16.68
C THR A 248 -6.78 -1.25 -15.16
N LEU A 249 -7.81 -0.76 -14.48
CA LEU A 249 -7.95 -0.84 -13.03
C LEU A 249 -7.93 -2.28 -12.50
N SER A 250 -8.43 -3.26 -13.28
CA SER A 250 -8.40 -4.67 -12.88
C SER A 250 -6.99 -5.24 -12.65
N TYR A 251 -5.94 -4.68 -13.25
CA TYR A 251 -4.54 -5.07 -12.97
C TYR A 251 -4.03 -4.56 -11.61
N PHE A 252 -4.75 -3.61 -11.00
CA PHE A 252 -4.36 -2.91 -9.77
C PHE A 252 -5.37 -3.09 -8.63
N ASP A 253 -6.41 -3.88 -8.85
CA ASP A 253 -7.47 -4.11 -7.86
C ASP A 253 -6.99 -5.04 -6.73
N GLY A 254 -7.11 -4.58 -5.49
CA GLY A 254 -6.78 -5.30 -4.28
C GLY A 254 -7.48 -6.65 -4.16
N VAL A 255 -8.68 -6.82 -4.72
CA VAL A 255 -9.38 -8.12 -4.76
C VAL A 255 -8.57 -9.16 -5.54
N ASN A 256 -7.98 -8.76 -6.66
CA ASN A 256 -7.18 -9.65 -7.52
C ASN A 256 -5.84 -10.01 -6.89
N PHE A 257 -5.23 -9.11 -6.12
CA PHE A 257 -4.04 -9.40 -5.33
C PHE A 257 -4.38 -10.28 -4.12
N ALA A 258 -5.47 -10.01 -3.42
CA ALA A 258 -5.91 -10.79 -2.27
C ALA A 258 -6.06 -12.28 -2.61
N ALA A 259 -6.65 -12.59 -3.77
CA ALA A 259 -6.81 -13.95 -4.28
C ALA A 259 -5.47 -14.71 -4.49
N ARG A 260 -4.33 -14.01 -4.48
CA ARG A 260 -2.98 -14.56 -4.70
C ARG A 260 -2.11 -14.55 -3.44
N ALA A 261 -2.37 -13.64 -2.51
CA ALA A 261 -1.59 -13.50 -1.29
C ALA A 261 -1.88 -14.64 -0.30
N ARG A 262 -0.81 -15.26 0.24
CA ARG A 262 -0.89 -16.47 1.10
C ARG A 262 -0.35 -16.30 2.52
N VAL A 263 0.32 -15.18 2.79
CA VAL A 263 0.89 -14.89 4.12
C VAL A 263 -0.23 -14.69 5.15
N PRO A 264 0.03 -14.87 6.46
CA PRO A 264 -0.89 -14.42 7.48
C PRO A 264 -1.20 -12.92 7.33
N ALA A 265 -2.48 -12.55 7.40
CA ALA A 265 -2.93 -11.18 7.26
C ALA A 265 -3.87 -10.73 8.38
N ARG A 266 -3.69 -9.47 8.80
CA ARG A 266 -4.65 -8.74 9.63
C ARG A 266 -5.25 -7.61 8.81
N PHE A 267 -6.57 -7.55 8.76
CA PHE A 267 -7.34 -6.47 8.15
C PHE A 267 -8.03 -5.64 9.23
N SER A 268 -8.35 -4.39 8.90
CA SER A 268 -9.40 -3.64 9.60
C SER A 268 -10.40 -3.04 8.63
N ALA A 269 -11.66 -2.95 9.06
CA ALA A 269 -12.75 -2.33 8.32
C ALA A 269 -13.56 -1.43 9.28
N ALA A 270 -13.97 -0.27 8.80
CA ALA A 270 -14.79 0.66 9.55
C ALA A 270 -16.15 0.82 8.87
N LEU A 271 -17.24 0.55 9.58
CA LEU A 271 -18.57 0.37 8.98
C LEU A 271 -19.23 1.69 8.54
N MET A 272 -18.70 2.85 8.94
CA MET A 272 -19.14 4.17 8.49
C MET A 272 -18.12 4.84 7.56
N ASP A 273 -17.15 4.08 7.03
CA ASP A 273 -16.15 4.60 6.10
C ASP A 273 -16.77 4.89 4.72
N GLU A 274 -16.78 6.16 4.33
CA GLU A 274 -17.25 6.60 3.00
C GLU A 274 -16.13 6.63 1.95
N ILE A 275 -14.85 6.62 2.36
CA ILE A 275 -13.70 6.71 1.47
C ILE A 275 -13.33 5.32 0.95
N THR A 276 -13.27 4.33 1.84
CA THR A 276 -13.09 2.91 1.50
C THR A 276 -14.32 2.13 1.98
N PRO A 277 -15.43 2.16 1.20
CA PRO A 277 -16.69 1.58 1.63
C PRO A 277 -16.53 0.14 2.12
N PRO A 278 -17.18 -0.27 3.23
CA PRO A 278 -16.97 -1.56 3.87
C PRO A 278 -17.04 -2.75 2.91
N SER A 279 -17.98 -2.74 1.97
CA SER A 279 -18.12 -3.79 0.95
C SER A 279 -16.88 -3.99 0.09
N THR A 280 -16.13 -2.92 -0.21
CA THR A 280 -14.88 -2.98 -0.97
C THR A 280 -13.75 -3.59 -0.15
N VAL A 281 -13.69 -3.28 1.15
CA VAL A 281 -12.74 -3.89 2.08
C VAL A 281 -13.05 -5.37 2.28
N PHE A 282 -14.33 -5.70 2.51
CA PHE A 282 -14.78 -7.09 2.66
C PHE A 282 -14.62 -7.90 1.37
N ALA A 283 -14.77 -7.28 0.19
CA ALA A 283 -14.45 -7.94 -1.08
C ALA A 283 -13.00 -8.44 -1.12
N ALA A 284 -12.03 -7.59 -0.77
CA ALA A 284 -10.63 -7.96 -0.69
C ALA A 284 -10.36 -8.98 0.43
N TYR A 285 -10.87 -8.73 1.63
CA TYR A 285 -10.74 -9.66 2.77
C TYR A 285 -11.28 -11.04 2.43
N ASN A 286 -12.49 -11.13 1.86
CA ASN A 286 -13.14 -12.41 1.55
C ASN A 286 -12.43 -13.16 0.42
N ALA A 287 -11.87 -12.45 -0.57
CA ALA A 287 -11.04 -13.04 -1.62
C ALA A 287 -9.65 -13.49 -1.14
N TYR A 288 -9.15 -12.95 -0.01
CA TYR A 288 -7.81 -13.24 0.48
C TYR A 288 -7.55 -14.74 0.68
N ALA A 289 -6.47 -15.26 0.09
CA ALA A 289 -6.22 -16.71 0.00
C ALA A 289 -5.44 -17.29 1.18
N GLY A 290 -4.73 -16.46 1.96
CA GLY A 290 -3.97 -16.87 3.15
C GLY A 290 -4.79 -16.89 4.45
N PRO A 291 -4.16 -17.30 5.57
CA PRO A 291 -4.74 -17.14 6.90
C PRO A 291 -5.04 -15.66 7.17
N LYS A 292 -6.24 -15.35 7.67
CA LYS A 292 -6.70 -13.97 7.78
C LYS A 292 -7.59 -13.73 9.00
N GLU A 293 -7.45 -12.56 9.60
CA GLU A 293 -8.33 -12.02 10.64
C GLU A 293 -8.73 -10.58 10.29
N ILE A 294 -9.85 -10.12 10.82
CA ILE A 294 -10.36 -8.76 10.58
C ILE A 294 -10.91 -8.14 11.86
N ALA A 295 -10.43 -6.93 12.19
CA ALA A 295 -11.08 -6.04 13.14
C ALA A 295 -12.20 -5.26 12.43
N VAL A 296 -13.37 -5.19 13.05
CA VAL A 296 -14.52 -4.45 12.50
C VAL A 296 -14.89 -3.36 13.49
N TRP A 297 -14.86 -2.11 13.03
CA TRP A 297 -15.13 -0.91 13.80
C TRP A 297 -16.52 -0.36 13.44
N PRO A 298 -17.58 -0.63 14.23
CA PRO A 298 -18.96 -0.41 13.78
C PRO A 298 -19.38 1.05 13.68
N TRP A 299 -18.69 1.95 14.37
CA TRP A 299 -19.06 3.36 14.50
C TRP A 299 -18.02 4.32 13.91
N ASN A 300 -16.93 3.78 13.38
CA ASN A 300 -15.82 4.57 12.86
C ASN A 300 -15.99 4.84 11.36
N GLY A 301 -15.43 5.96 10.92
CA GLY A 301 -15.22 6.31 9.53
C GLY A 301 -13.82 5.92 9.06
N HIS A 302 -13.25 6.72 8.15
CA HIS A 302 -11.95 6.41 7.54
C HIS A 302 -10.75 6.44 8.50
N GLU A 303 -10.94 6.91 9.73
CA GLU A 303 -9.93 6.79 10.78
C GLU A 303 -9.70 5.35 11.26
N GLY A 304 -10.60 4.41 10.93
CA GLY A 304 -10.46 3.02 11.35
C GLY A 304 -10.48 2.88 12.88
N GLY A 305 -9.64 1.99 13.40
CA GLY A 305 -9.40 1.87 14.84
C GLY A 305 -8.34 2.84 15.37
N ALA A 306 -7.72 3.67 14.51
CA ALA A 306 -6.61 4.54 14.88
C ALA A 306 -5.52 3.81 15.69
N ILE A 307 -5.25 4.24 16.93
CA ILE A 307 -4.22 3.63 17.78
C ILE A 307 -4.57 2.19 18.20
N ASP A 308 -5.86 1.84 18.28
CA ASP A 308 -6.27 0.47 18.59
C ASP A 308 -5.90 -0.48 17.45
N ASP A 309 -6.05 -0.02 16.19
CA ASP A 309 -5.58 -0.76 15.00
C ASP A 309 -4.05 -0.97 15.05
N ASP A 310 -3.29 0.05 15.42
CA ASP A 310 -1.82 -0.02 15.56
C ASP A 310 -1.37 -0.96 16.70
N GLU A 311 -2.06 -0.93 17.85
CA GLU A 311 -1.79 -1.83 18.99
C GLU A 311 -2.04 -3.29 18.60
N GLU A 312 -3.17 -3.57 17.96
CA GLU A 312 -3.51 -4.91 17.51
C GLU A 312 -2.58 -5.40 16.39
N ALA A 313 -2.20 -4.52 15.46
CA ALA A 313 -1.19 -4.81 14.45
C ALA A 313 0.17 -5.14 15.08
N LEU A 314 0.57 -4.42 16.13
CA LEU A 314 1.80 -4.70 16.87
C LEU A 314 1.77 -6.07 17.54
N ALA A 315 0.67 -6.42 18.21
CA ALA A 315 0.48 -7.74 18.81
C ALA A 315 0.53 -8.85 17.73
N PHE A 316 -0.16 -8.64 16.62
CA PHE A 316 -0.16 -9.55 15.48
C PHE A 316 1.26 -9.77 14.93
N LEU A 317 1.98 -8.71 14.59
CA LEU A 317 3.32 -8.79 13.99
C LEU A 317 4.34 -9.48 14.91
N ARG A 318 4.29 -9.21 16.22
CA ARG A 318 5.13 -9.89 17.22
C ARG A 318 4.90 -11.40 17.31
N SER A 319 3.71 -11.87 16.93
CA SER A 319 3.40 -13.30 16.92
C SER A 319 3.82 -14.01 15.62
N ARG A 320 4.21 -13.25 14.58
CA ARG A 320 4.51 -13.76 13.23
C ARG A 320 5.97 -13.61 12.82
N LEU A 321 6.67 -12.63 13.37
CA LEU A 321 8.09 -12.33 13.14
C LEU A 321 8.92 -12.67 14.39
#